data_AF-A0A7X5U5T5-F1
#
_entry.id   AF-A0A7X5U5T5-F1
#
_cell.length_a   1.000
_cell.length_b   1.000
_cell.length_c   1.000
_cell.angle_alpha   90.00
_cell.angle_beta   90.00
_cell.angle_gamma   90.00
#
_symmetry.space_group_name_H-M   'P 1'
#
loop_
_entity.id
_entity.type
_entity.pdbx_description
1 polymer ?
#
loop_
_entity_poly.entity_id
_entity_poly.type
_entity_poly.pdbx_seq_one_letter_code
_entity_poly.pdbx_strand_id
1 'polypeptide(L)'
;MSVAALPDEHEYGHKTSAPTRPVLVAARRSHPGTADAAQARLFAALLEAEIAELSAYAIAAEAKWMRSHPAKAKRPDGLSRQHARVDEARRLLAALTERFLLS
;
A
#
# COMPACT_ATOMS: atom_id res chain seq x y z
N MET A 1 16.38 -62.50 -2.78
CA MET A 1 15.28 -61.51 -2.87
C MET A 1 15.01 -60.97 -1.48
N SER A 2 15.20 -59.67 -1.28
CA SER A 2 14.49 -58.88 -0.25
C SER A 2 14.82 -57.41 -0.47
N VAL A 3 13.80 -56.63 -0.77
CA VAL A 3 13.83 -55.19 -1.05
C VAL A 3 13.87 -54.48 0.30
N ALA A 4 14.93 -53.71 0.56
CA ALA A 4 14.97 -52.83 1.73
C ALA A 4 14.08 -51.62 1.46
N ALA A 5 13.12 -51.40 2.36
CA ALA A 5 12.10 -50.36 2.28
C ALA A 5 12.71 -48.95 2.39
N LEU A 6 12.25 -48.03 1.53
CA LEU A 6 12.47 -46.59 1.63
C LEU A 6 11.76 -46.06 2.89
N PRO A 7 12.39 -45.18 3.69
CA PRO A 7 11.65 -44.40 4.66
C PRO A 7 10.83 -43.30 3.97
N ASP A 8 9.58 -43.23 4.41
CA ASP A 8 8.47 -42.42 3.95
C ASP A 8 8.69 -40.95 4.39
N GLU A 9 9.38 -40.15 3.57
CA GLU A 9 9.56 -38.70 3.78
C GLU A 9 8.33 -37.97 3.25
N HIS A 10 7.21 -38.10 3.96
CA HIS A 10 5.99 -37.34 3.73
C HIS A 10 5.58 -36.57 4.99
N GLU A 11 6.34 -35.53 5.31
CA GLU A 11 5.77 -34.39 6.02
C GLU A 11 6.25 -33.09 5.35
N TYR A 12 5.54 -32.74 4.27
CA TYR A 12 5.54 -31.41 3.67
C TYR A 12 4.94 -30.40 4.66
N GLY A 13 5.67 -30.09 5.73
CA GLY A 13 5.44 -28.94 6.57
C GLY A 13 5.97 -27.69 5.87
N HIS A 14 5.34 -27.28 4.76
CA HIS A 14 5.59 -25.96 4.17
C HIS A 14 5.05 -24.91 5.15
N LYS A 15 5.84 -24.60 6.19
CA LYS A 15 5.70 -23.36 6.94
C LYS A 15 6.00 -22.26 5.93
N THR A 16 4.96 -21.73 5.30
CA THR A 16 4.99 -20.47 4.58
C THR A 16 5.51 -19.44 5.56
N SER A 17 6.83 -19.20 5.52
CA SER A 17 7.46 -18.10 6.23
C SER A 17 6.74 -16.84 5.73
N ALA A 18 5.95 -16.22 6.61
CA ALA A 18 5.25 -14.99 6.31
C ALA A 18 6.26 -14.01 5.67
N PRO A 19 5.87 -13.23 4.65
CA PRO A 19 6.79 -12.29 4.04
C PRO A 19 7.34 -11.40 5.15
N THR A 20 8.63 -11.52 5.39
CA THR A 20 9.35 -10.76 6.41
C THR A 20 9.04 -9.30 6.13
N ARG A 21 8.29 -8.69 7.04
CA ARG A 21 7.97 -7.26 7.01
C ARG A 21 9.32 -6.55 6.79
N PRO A 22 9.51 -5.76 5.72
CA PRO A 22 10.80 -5.17 5.45
C PRO A 22 11.18 -4.33 6.66
N VAL A 23 12.22 -4.76 7.37
CA VAL A 23 12.84 -3.96 8.41
C VAL A 23 13.44 -2.79 7.67
N LEU A 24 12.79 -1.62 7.76
CA LEU A 24 13.38 -0.36 7.34
C LEU A 24 14.59 -0.14 8.23
N VAL A 25 15.75 -0.64 7.78
CA VAL A 25 17.05 -0.27 8.34
C VAL A 25 17.08 1.24 8.29
N ALA A 26 17.13 1.87 9.46
CA ALA A 26 17.26 3.30 9.58
C ALA A 26 18.55 3.71 8.87
N ALA A 27 18.43 4.10 7.60
CA ALA A 27 19.52 4.69 6.86
C ALA A 27 20.01 5.86 7.70
N ARG A 28 21.31 5.90 7.99
CA ARG A 28 21.97 7.09 8.55
C ARG A 28 21.44 8.30 7.77
N ARG A 29 21.20 9.42 8.47
CA ARG A 29 20.77 10.70 7.89
C ARG A 29 21.84 11.25 6.92
N SER A 30 22.08 10.57 5.83
CA SER A 30 22.70 11.12 4.65
C SER A 30 21.60 11.80 3.88
N HIS A 31 21.85 13.03 3.42
CA HIS A 31 20.95 13.65 2.47
C HIS A 31 20.83 12.73 1.26
N PRO A 32 19.61 12.51 0.74
CA PRO A 32 19.42 11.62 -0.40
C PRO A 32 20.29 12.05 -1.57
N GLY A 33 20.92 11.08 -2.23
CA GLY A 33 21.71 11.34 -3.43
C GLY A 33 20.83 11.84 -4.58
N THR A 34 21.46 12.35 -5.64
CA THR A 34 20.73 12.82 -6.85
C THR A 34 19.88 11.72 -7.49
N ALA A 35 20.36 10.47 -7.47
CA ALA A 35 19.62 9.31 -7.93
C ALA A 35 18.37 9.02 -7.06
N ASP A 36 18.51 9.10 -5.73
CA ASP A 36 17.38 8.89 -4.81
C ASP A 36 16.31 9.98 -5.01
N ALA A 37 16.73 11.22 -5.24
CA ALA A 37 15.81 12.33 -5.53
C ALA A 37 15.09 12.16 -6.88
N ALA A 38 15.78 11.68 -7.92
CA ALA A 38 15.14 11.38 -9.20
C ALA A 38 14.10 10.26 -9.07
N GLN A 39 14.42 9.20 -8.31
CA GLN A 39 13.49 8.11 -8.02
C GLN A 39 12.30 8.59 -7.18
N ALA A 40 12.53 9.47 -6.19
CA ALA A 40 11.47 10.05 -5.39
C ALA A 40 10.49 10.87 -6.24
N ARG A 41 10.97 11.63 -7.23
CA ARG A 41 10.09 12.36 -8.18
C ARG A 41 9.23 11.41 -9.01
N LEU A 42 9.79 10.29 -9.48
CA LEU A 42 9.02 9.28 -10.21
C LEU A 42 7.91 8.70 -9.32
N PHE A 43 8.23 8.33 -8.07
CA PHE A 43 7.22 7.82 -7.14
C PHE A 43 6.18 8.86 -6.74
N ALA A 44 6.57 10.13 -6.59
CA ALA A 44 5.64 11.22 -6.33
C ALA A 44 4.61 11.35 -7.47
N ALA A 45 5.07 11.37 -8.72
CA ALA A 45 4.18 11.42 -9.89
C ALA A 45 3.22 10.22 -9.97
N LEU A 46 3.71 9.01 -9.65
CA LEU A 46 2.86 7.82 -9.58
C LEU A 46 1.81 7.91 -8.46
N LEU A 47 2.20 8.40 -7.28
CA LEU A 47 1.29 8.61 -6.16
C LEU A 47 0.23 9.67 -6.46
N GLU A 48 0.59 10.75 -7.15
CA GLU A 48 -0.36 11.79 -7.57
C GLU A 48 -1.43 11.22 -8.51
N ALA A 49 -1.03 10.42 -9.50
CA ALA A 49 -1.95 9.74 -10.40
C ALA A 49 -2.87 8.76 -9.62
N GLU A 50 -2.31 7.94 -8.74
CA GLU A 50 -3.08 7.01 -7.91
C GLU A 50 -4.07 7.75 -6.98
N ILE A 51 -3.66 8.87 -6.37
CA ILE A 51 -4.55 9.71 -5.55
C ILE A 51 -5.70 10.25 -6.38
N ALA A 52 -5.46 10.70 -7.62
CA ALA A 52 -6.50 11.19 -8.50
C ALA A 52 -7.52 10.09 -8.83
N GLU A 53 -7.05 8.89 -9.18
CA GLU A 53 -7.92 7.74 -9.47
C GLU A 53 -8.72 7.30 -8.24
N LEU A 54 -8.06 7.07 -7.10
CA LEU A 54 -8.71 6.66 -5.86
C LEU A 54 -9.74 7.69 -5.40
N SER A 55 -9.44 8.98 -5.55
CA SER A 55 -10.36 10.07 -5.22
C SER A 55 -11.59 10.05 -6.12
N ALA A 56 -11.40 9.88 -7.43
CA ALA A 56 -12.51 9.81 -8.38
C ALA A 56 -13.43 8.61 -8.07
N TYR A 57 -12.86 7.45 -7.77
CA TYR A 57 -13.65 6.28 -7.37
C TYR A 57 -14.40 6.51 -6.05
N ALA A 58 -13.77 7.13 -5.05
CA ALA A 58 -14.40 7.38 -3.76
C ALA A 58 -15.59 8.34 -3.91
N ILE A 59 -15.41 9.43 -4.67
CA ILE A 59 -16.45 10.42 -4.96
C ILE A 59 -17.60 9.78 -5.73
N ALA A 60 -17.32 8.99 -6.77
CA ALA A 60 -18.36 8.35 -7.56
C ALA A 60 -19.17 7.34 -6.72
N ALA A 61 -18.49 6.56 -5.87
CA ALA A 61 -19.12 5.58 -5.01
C ALA A 61 -19.96 6.26 -3.90
N GLU A 62 -19.46 7.34 -3.31
CA GLU A 62 -20.21 8.15 -2.34
C GLU A 62 -21.43 8.81 -2.98
N ALA A 63 -21.28 9.42 -4.15
CA ALA A 63 -22.40 10.02 -4.89
C ALA A 63 -23.48 8.98 -5.22
N LYS A 64 -23.10 7.76 -5.62
CA LYS A 64 -24.04 6.66 -5.86
C LYS A 64 -24.78 6.26 -4.58
N TRP A 65 -24.05 6.16 -3.47
CA TRP A 65 -24.62 5.81 -2.18
C TRP A 65 -25.61 6.88 -1.69
N MET A 66 -25.24 8.18 -1.75
CA MET A 66 -26.09 9.28 -1.34
C MET A 66 -27.40 9.39 -2.15
N ARG A 67 -27.42 8.96 -3.42
CA ARG A 67 -28.67 8.93 -4.21
C ARG A 67 -29.71 7.95 -3.67
N SER A 68 -29.28 6.93 -2.92
CA SER A 68 -30.13 5.86 -2.42
C SER A 68 -30.31 5.88 -0.90
N HIS A 69 -29.66 6.83 -0.21
CA HIS A 69 -29.64 6.88 1.26
C HIS A 69 -29.91 8.30 1.76
N PRO A 70 -30.61 8.44 2.90
CA PRO A 70 -30.82 9.75 3.50
C PRO A 70 -29.49 10.37 3.94
N ALA A 71 -29.38 11.70 3.93
CA ALA A 71 -28.14 12.42 4.25
C ALA A 71 -27.56 12.12 5.65
N LYS A 72 -28.39 11.65 6.59
CA LYS A 72 -27.98 11.26 7.95
C LYS A 72 -27.61 9.78 8.08
N ALA A 73 -27.71 8.99 7.01
CA ALA A 73 -27.33 7.59 7.04
C ALA A 73 -25.84 7.47 7.39
N LYS A 74 -25.49 6.47 8.19
CA LYS A 74 -24.09 6.16 8.45
C LYS A 74 -23.45 5.69 7.14
N ARG A 75 -22.32 6.30 6.76
CA ARG A 75 -21.52 5.86 5.62
C ARG A 75 -21.08 4.40 5.80
N PRO A 76 -21.30 3.52 4.80
CA PRO A 76 -20.81 2.15 4.81
C PRO A 76 -19.30 2.07 5.05
N ASP A 77 -18.87 1.10 5.84
CA ASP A 77 -17.45 0.96 6.20
C ASP A 77 -16.54 0.81 4.98
N GLY A 78 -17.03 0.20 3.90
CA GLY A 78 -16.29 0.09 2.63
C GLY A 78 -15.95 1.46 2.03
N LEU A 79 -16.91 2.38 2.01
CA LEU A 79 -16.67 3.76 1.54
C LEU A 79 -15.74 4.50 2.50
N SER A 80 -15.94 4.36 3.81
CA SER A 80 -15.05 4.97 4.81
C SER A 80 -13.60 4.51 4.65
N ARG A 81 -13.38 3.21 4.41
CA ARG A 81 -12.04 2.66 4.12
C ARG A 81 -11.45 3.22 2.82
N GLN A 82 -12.27 3.46 1.81
CA GLN A 82 -11.81 4.02 0.54
C GLN A 82 -11.32 5.46 0.70
N HIS A 83 -12.06 6.30 1.43
CA HIS A 83 -11.58 7.64 1.79
C HIS A 83 -10.29 7.58 2.62
N ALA A 84 -10.22 6.68 3.60
CA ALA A 84 -9.00 6.51 4.41
C ALA A 84 -7.78 6.12 3.57
N ARG A 85 -7.95 5.34 2.49
CA ARG A 85 -6.87 5.02 1.54
C ARG A 85 -6.40 6.24 0.75
N VAL A 86 -7.31 7.11 0.33
CA VAL A 86 -6.95 8.38 -0.32
C VAL A 86 -6.13 9.25 0.64
N ASP A 87 -6.55 9.36 1.89
CA ASP A 87 -5.87 10.17 2.90
C ASP A 87 -4.50 9.60 3.29
N GLU A 88 -4.36 8.27 3.34
CA GLU A 88 -3.06 7.62 3.50
C GLU A 88 -2.12 7.93 2.32
N ALA A 89 -2.60 7.78 1.08
CA ALA A 89 -1.77 8.07 -0.11
C ALA A 89 -1.29 9.53 -0.13
N ARG A 90 -2.15 10.49 0.25
CA ARG A 90 -1.78 11.90 0.42
C ARG A 90 -0.71 12.10 1.49
N ARG A 91 -0.81 11.39 2.63
CA ARG A 91 0.22 11.44 3.68
C ARG A 91 1.55 10.88 3.22
N LEU A 92 1.54 9.79 2.45
CA LEU A 92 2.75 9.21 1.87
C LEU A 92 3.41 10.17 0.86
N LEU A 93 2.62 10.80 0.00
CA LEU A 93 3.12 11.82 -0.93
C LEU A 93 3.76 12.99 -0.18
N ALA A 94 3.08 13.53 0.84
CA ALA A 94 3.61 14.63 1.64
C ALA A 94 4.95 14.26 2.31
N ALA A 95 5.03 13.07 2.93
CA ALA A 95 6.27 12.59 3.56
C ALA A 95 7.41 12.38 2.55
N LEU A 96 7.09 11.91 1.33
CA LEU A 96 8.07 11.75 0.27
C LEU A 96 8.59 13.10 -0.22
N THR A 97 7.69 14.05 -0.48
CA THR A 97 8.01 15.42 -0.88
C THR A 97 8.86 16.12 0.16
N GLU A 98 8.50 16.03 1.45
CA GLU A 98 9.24 16.65 2.56
C GLU A 98 10.65 16.06 2.68
N ARG A 99 10.77 14.73 2.65
CA ARG A 99 12.06 14.04 2.81
C ARG A 99 13.07 14.39 1.71
N PHE A 100 12.58 14.62 0.49
CA PHE A 100 13.42 14.85 -0.69
C PHE A 100 13.44 16.29 -1.18
N LEU A 101 12.73 17.19 -0.50
CA LEU A 101 12.57 18.61 -0.88
C LEU A 101 12.15 18.74 -2.34
N LEU A 102 11.11 17.99 -2.72
CA LEU A 102 10.56 18.03 -4.08
C LEU A 102 9.76 19.34 -4.20
N SER A 103 10.38 20.37 -4.76
CA SER A 103 9.76 21.67 -5.07
C SER A 103 9.21 21.72 -6.48
#